data_AF-A0AAE9E570-F1
#
_entry.id   AF-A0AAE9E570-F1
#
_cell.length_a   1.000
_cell.length_b   1.000
_cell.length_c   1.000
_cell.angle_alpha   90.00
_cell.angle_beta   90.00
_cell.angle_gamma   90.00
#
_symmetry.space_group_name_H-M   'P 1'
#
loop_
_entity.id
_entity.type
_entity.pdbx_description
1 polymer ?
#
loop_
_entity_poly.entity_id
_entity_poly.type
_entity_poly.pdbx_seq_one_letter_code
_entity_poly.pdbx_strand_id
1 'polypeptide(L)'
;MATFASRDLLKSKEDDEDNDEKQEDTPGPSEKPEQDVLGIVRTGPKSLSTGETSSLFKLKNELLKRKDRIEAQHLIKSSGTHVSGKSNLLSTKKEERERQAKEDEARSRQIAKNERAMRREEEVERIRAAEQKLKDKSELYDRMQEGAVNLSNSEDSSFDFLVDFGTKRRKIDEDRAIERDRFREQETAAPVGFGWGPVPEHYHHSEEQRVYGTSHMRLSMNANKRRDDIEKLLDMSKQTDAELAKRKEARKKKDKERRDKLNKMRVRNGLEPLPSPPPTPPPPEIDLDSIPLPGQKETPEERHARLMKSDREWDRGKGLYTTWIEKERDEREDEFRPPDSYFQ
;
A
#
# COMPACT_ATOMS: atom_id res chain seq x y z
N MET A 1 -47.33 -6.89 -29.04
CA MET A 1 -46.35 -7.99 -29.14
C MET A 1 -45.84 -8.27 -27.73
N ALA A 2 -46.12 -9.50 -27.27
CA ALA A 2 -45.72 -10.19 -26.03
C ALA A 2 -45.56 -9.39 -24.72
N THR A 3 -46.67 -9.32 -23.97
CA THR A 3 -46.74 -9.20 -22.50
C THR A 3 -46.97 -10.60 -21.92
N PHE A 4 -46.36 -10.95 -20.78
CA PHE A 4 -46.99 -11.91 -19.86
C PHE A 4 -46.55 -11.65 -18.41
N ALA A 5 -47.55 -11.42 -17.57
CA ALA A 5 -47.47 -11.36 -16.13
C ALA A 5 -48.21 -12.57 -15.55
N SER A 6 -47.78 -12.95 -14.34
CA SER A 6 -48.56 -13.59 -13.25
C SER A 6 -49.07 -15.02 -13.41
N ARG A 7 -48.64 -15.89 -12.47
CA ARG A 7 -49.40 -16.99 -11.85
C ARG A 7 -48.50 -17.70 -10.81
N ASP A 8 -48.88 -18.17 -9.63
CA ASP A 8 -49.97 -17.96 -8.69
C ASP A 8 -49.46 -18.49 -7.34
N LEU A 9 -50.02 -17.95 -6.28
CA LEU A 9 -49.82 -18.32 -4.88
C LEU A 9 -51.06 -19.14 -4.44
N LEU A 10 -50.88 -20.09 -3.50
CA LEU A 10 -51.88 -20.89 -2.73
C LEU A 10 -52.38 -22.25 -3.26
N LYS A 11 -52.05 -23.32 -2.49
CA LYS A 11 -52.96 -24.35 -1.92
C LYS A 11 -52.16 -25.21 -0.90
N SER A 12 -52.24 -25.02 0.43
CA SER A 12 -53.16 -25.66 1.41
C SER A 12 -53.36 -27.18 1.19
N LYS A 13 -53.41 -28.12 2.14
CA LYS A 13 -53.32 -28.25 3.62
C LYS A 13 -53.88 -29.68 3.88
N GLU A 14 -53.38 -30.44 4.88
CA GLU A 14 -54.03 -31.63 5.51
C GLU A 14 -54.20 -32.89 4.59
N ASP A 15 -54.18 -34.17 4.98
CA ASP A 15 -54.03 -34.95 6.24
C ASP A 15 -53.78 -36.44 5.82
N ASP A 16 -53.57 -37.32 6.81
CA ASP A 16 -53.73 -38.80 6.81
C ASP A 16 -52.61 -39.67 6.18
N GLU A 17 -52.23 -40.85 6.68
CA GLU A 17 -52.35 -41.61 7.93
C GLU A 17 -51.45 -42.87 7.72
N ASP A 18 -51.00 -43.46 8.83
CA ASP A 18 -50.72 -44.90 9.05
C ASP A 18 -49.41 -45.63 8.65
N ASN A 19 -48.86 -46.20 9.73
CA ASN A 19 -48.36 -47.57 9.98
C ASN A 19 -46.94 -47.96 9.54
N ASP A 20 -46.02 -48.16 10.51
CA ASP A 20 -45.77 -49.39 11.30
C ASP A 20 -44.86 -50.34 10.49
N GLU A 21 -43.68 -50.80 10.94
CA GLU A 21 -43.44 -51.58 12.16
C GLU A 21 -41.92 -51.68 12.50
N LYS A 22 -41.65 -51.69 13.83
CA LYS A 22 -40.76 -52.61 14.60
C LYS A 22 -39.23 -52.43 14.61
N GLN A 23 -38.64 -52.05 15.75
CA GLN A 23 -38.17 -52.88 16.92
C GLN A 23 -36.71 -53.36 16.70
N GLU A 24 -35.73 -53.26 17.61
CA GLU A 24 -35.75 -53.44 19.07
C GLU A 24 -34.66 -52.63 19.84
N ASP A 25 -34.93 -52.55 21.14
CA ASP A 25 -34.24 -51.91 22.26
C ASP A 25 -33.01 -52.67 22.82
N THR A 26 -31.92 -51.91 23.09
CA THR A 26 -31.09 -51.93 24.34
C THR A 26 -30.24 -53.18 24.73
N PRO A 27 -29.40 -53.17 25.80
CA PRO A 27 -28.38 -52.19 26.26
C PRO A 27 -27.03 -52.80 26.77
N GLY A 28 -25.95 -51.98 26.77
CA GLY A 28 -24.82 -52.01 27.74
C GLY A 28 -23.65 -53.01 27.50
N PRO A 29 -22.43 -52.81 28.09
CA PRO A 29 -22.18 -52.07 29.33
C PRO A 29 -21.07 -50.99 29.30
N SER A 30 -21.29 -50.00 30.17
CA SER A 30 -20.36 -49.19 30.99
C SER A 30 -18.89 -48.99 30.60
N GLU A 31 -18.48 -47.73 30.51
CA GLU A 31 -17.37 -47.18 31.30
C GLU A 31 -17.61 -45.68 31.55
N LYS A 32 -17.62 -45.28 32.83
CA LYS A 32 -17.78 -43.88 33.25
C LYS A 32 -16.44 -43.14 33.02
N PRO A 33 -16.42 -41.88 32.59
CA PRO A 33 -15.20 -41.08 32.65
C PRO A 33 -14.99 -40.63 34.11
N GLU A 34 -13.85 -41.02 34.68
CA GLU A 34 -13.36 -40.50 35.96
C GLU A 34 -13.08 -38.99 35.85
N GLN A 35 -13.56 -38.22 36.82
CA GLN A 35 -13.21 -36.81 37.01
C GLN A 35 -11.92 -36.70 37.83
N ASP A 36 -10.90 -36.07 37.24
CA ASP A 36 -9.59 -35.83 37.85
C ASP A 36 -9.63 -34.70 38.88
N VAL A 37 -8.96 -34.87 40.03
CA VAL A 37 -8.86 -33.89 41.14
C VAL A 37 -8.06 -32.62 40.76
N LEU A 38 -7.58 -32.49 39.52
CA LEU A 38 -6.91 -31.26 39.04
C LEU A 38 -7.39 -30.74 37.66
N GLY A 39 -8.50 -31.22 37.11
CA GLY A 39 -9.19 -30.52 36.00
C GLY A 39 -8.36 -30.29 34.71
N ILE A 40 -7.32 -31.09 34.46
CA ILE A 40 -6.52 -31.02 33.23
C ILE A 40 -6.96 -32.17 32.32
N VAL A 41 -7.77 -31.85 31.32
CA VAL A 41 -8.11 -32.78 30.23
C VAL A 41 -6.83 -33.08 29.44
N ARG A 42 -6.24 -34.25 29.64
CA ARG A 42 -5.19 -34.80 28.76
C ARG A 42 -5.78 -35.06 27.38
N THR A 43 -5.74 -34.08 26.50
CA THR A 43 -5.95 -34.33 25.07
C THR A 43 -4.67 -34.94 24.51
N GLY A 44 -4.64 -36.26 24.35
CA GLY A 44 -3.61 -36.92 23.55
C GLY A 44 -3.60 -36.40 22.10
N PRO A 45 -2.51 -36.61 21.33
CA PRO A 45 -2.49 -36.22 19.93
C PRO A 45 -3.63 -36.94 19.19
N LYS A 46 -4.52 -36.17 18.55
CA LYS A 46 -5.61 -36.70 17.74
C LYS A 46 -5.00 -37.54 16.61
N SER A 47 -5.16 -38.86 16.68
CA SER A 47 -4.80 -39.76 15.58
C SER A 47 -5.62 -39.39 14.35
N LEU A 48 -4.94 -38.94 13.29
CA LEU A 48 -5.58 -38.71 12.00
C LEU A 48 -5.90 -40.08 11.39
N SER A 49 -7.16 -40.51 11.50
CA SER A 49 -7.68 -41.62 10.70
C SER A 49 -7.77 -41.16 9.24
N THR A 50 -6.79 -41.53 8.43
CA THR A 50 -6.83 -41.33 6.97
C THR A 50 -7.54 -42.53 6.34
N GLY A 51 -8.86 -42.57 6.43
CA GLY A 51 -9.68 -43.48 5.64
C GLY A 51 -9.80 -42.97 4.20
N GLU A 52 -9.28 -43.74 3.24
CA GLU A 52 -9.55 -43.72 1.79
C GLU A 52 -9.98 -42.37 1.15
N THR A 53 -9.11 -41.37 1.20
CA THR A 53 -9.21 -40.15 0.37
C THR A 53 -8.49 -40.32 -0.97
N SER A 54 -8.74 -41.41 -1.70
CA SER A 54 -8.05 -41.72 -2.96
C SER A 54 -8.71 -41.11 -4.21
N SER A 55 -9.74 -40.27 -4.07
CA SER A 55 -10.39 -39.61 -5.21
C SER A 55 -10.19 -38.10 -5.16
N LEU A 56 -9.56 -37.55 -6.21
CA LEU A 56 -9.30 -36.12 -6.39
C LEU A 56 -10.60 -35.28 -6.33
N PHE A 57 -11.73 -35.85 -6.77
CA PHE A 57 -13.05 -35.23 -6.64
C PHE A 57 -13.52 -35.13 -5.18
N LYS A 58 -13.27 -36.16 -4.35
CA LYS A 58 -13.60 -36.12 -2.92
C LYS A 58 -12.74 -35.09 -2.21
N LEU A 59 -11.44 -35.02 -2.53
CA LEU A 59 -10.52 -34.00 -1.99
C LEU A 59 -10.90 -32.58 -2.42
N LYS A 60 -11.28 -32.38 -3.68
CA LYS A 60 -11.75 -31.08 -4.18
C LYS A 60 -13.03 -30.65 -3.47
N ASN A 61 -13.97 -31.57 -3.25
CA ASN A 61 -15.20 -31.28 -2.53
C ASN A 61 -14.96 -31.03 -1.04
N GLU A 62 -14.03 -31.75 -0.42
CA GLU A 62 -13.61 -31.48 0.97
C GLU A 62 -12.92 -30.12 1.09
N LEU A 63 -12.04 -29.78 0.15
CA LEU A 63 -11.37 -28.47 0.09
C LEU A 63 -12.40 -27.35 -0.07
N LEU A 64 -13.37 -27.52 -0.97
CA LEU A 64 -14.44 -26.53 -1.16
C LEU A 64 -15.26 -26.36 0.13
N LYS A 65 -15.70 -27.46 0.75
CA LYS A 65 -16.41 -27.44 2.03
C LYS A 65 -15.56 -26.81 3.16
N ARG A 66 -14.24 -26.99 3.13
CA ARG A 66 -13.32 -26.41 4.11
C ARG A 66 -13.10 -24.91 3.86
N LYS A 67 -13.03 -24.49 2.60
CA LYS A 67 -12.99 -23.08 2.19
C LYS A 67 -14.26 -22.36 2.61
N ASP A 68 -15.43 -22.93 2.35
CA ASP A 68 -16.72 -22.38 2.76
C ASP A 68 -16.83 -22.25 4.29
N ARG A 69 -16.32 -23.24 5.04
CA ARG A 69 -16.25 -23.16 6.52
C ARG A 69 -15.30 -22.06 7.00
N ILE A 70 -14.16 -21.88 6.35
CA ILE A 70 -13.19 -20.82 6.71
C ILE A 70 -13.77 -19.45 6.35
N GLU A 71 -14.40 -19.30 5.20
CA GLU A 71 -15.09 -18.06 4.78
C GLU A 71 -16.24 -17.72 5.70
N ALA A 72 -17.07 -18.70 6.08
CA ALA A 72 -18.11 -18.53 7.09
C ALA A 72 -17.51 -18.13 8.46
N GLN A 73 -16.42 -18.76 8.89
CA GLN A 73 -15.72 -18.35 10.11
C GLN A 73 -15.08 -16.96 10.00
N HIS A 74 -14.63 -16.54 8.82
CA HIS A 74 -14.08 -15.21 8.58
C HIS A 74 -15.19 -14.14 8.60
N LEU A 75 -16.39 -14.46 8.08
CA LEU A 75 -17.60 -13.64 8.19
C LEU A 75 -18.09 -13.53 9.65
N ILE A 76 -18.02 -14.61 10.41
CA ILE A 76 -18.43 -14.66 11.83
C ILE A 76 -17.37 -13.99 12.74
N LYS A 77 -16.11 -13.90 12.32
CA LYS A 77 -15.05 -13.18 13.06
C LYS A 77 -14.98 -11.68 12.72
N SER A 78 -15.39 -11.28 11.52
CA SER A 78 -15.44 -9.87 11.11
C SER A 78 -16.74 -9.17 11.53
N SER A 79 -17.82 -9.92 11.75
CA SER A 79 -19.02 -9.43 12.44
C SER A 79 -18.96 -9.90 13.90
N GLY A 80 -18.76 -8.97 14.84
CA GLY A 80 -18.65 -9.29 16.27
C GLY A 80 -19.91 -9.95 16.84
N THR A 81 -20.09 -11.26 16.63
CA THR A 81 -21.13 -12.07 17.22
C THR A 81 -20.71 -12.45 18.63
N HIS A 82 -21.13 -11.61 19.57
CA HIS A 82 -21.64 -11.95 20.89
C HIS A 82 -21.39 -13.41 21.35
N VAL A 83 -20.29 -13.62 22.08
CA VAL A 83 -20.20 -14.75 23.02
C VAL A 83 -21.17 -14.43 24.15
N SER A 84 -22.27 -15.18 24.25
CA SER A 84 -23.22 -15.03 25.35
C SER A 84 -22.49 -15.27 26.67
N GLY A 85 -22.47 -14.24 27.53
CA GLY A 85 -21.98 -14.39 28.90
C GLY A 85 -21.31 -13.17 29.50
N LYS A 86 -20.86 -12.18 28.71
CA LYS A 86 -20.33 -10.92 29.26
C LYS A 86 -20.81 -9.74 28.42
N SER A 87 -21.67 -8.90 29.00
CA SER A 87 -22.10 -7.64 28.38
C SER A 87 -20.87 -6.78 28.08
N ASN A 88 -20.58 -6.62 26.79
CA ASN A 88 -19.44 -5.82 26.33
C ASN A 88 -19.75 -4.34 26.60
N LEU A 89 -18.99 -3.69 27.50
CA LEU A 89 -19.14 -2.27 27.89
C LEU A 89 -18.91 -1.27 26.73
N LEU A 90 -18.64 -1.78 25.52
CA LEU A 90 -18.38 -1.04 24.28
C LEU A 90 -19.48 -1.22 23.22
N SER A 91 -20.59 -1.91 23.52
CA SER A 91 -21.73 -1.92 22.59
C SER A 91 -22.44 -0.57 22.66
N THR A 92 -22.23 0.26 21.64
CA THR A 92 -23.04 1.46 21.38
C THR A 92 -24.52 1.08 21.49
N LYS A 93 -25.29 1.83 22.26
CA LYS A 93 -26.73 1.57 22.43
C LYS A 93 -27.40 1.52 21.06
N LYS A 94 -28.47 0.73 20.91
CA LYS A 94 -29.23 0.62 19.64
C LYS A 94 -29.60 2.00 19.06
N GLU A 95 -29.95 2.93 19.95
CA GLU A 95 -30.28 4.33 19.62
C GLU A 95 -29.09 5.12 19.05
N GLU A 96 -27.89 4.90 19.55
CA GLU A 96 -26.67 5.56 19.06
C GLU A 96 -26.31 5.10 17.64
N ARG A 97 -26.51 3.81 17.34
CA ARG A 97 -26.33 3.27 15.98
C ARG A 97 -27.32 3.87 14.99
N GLU A 98 -28.58 4.04 15.40
CA GLU A 98 -29.59 4.67 14.55
C GLU A 98 -29.25 6.15 14.30
N ARG A 99 -28.72 6.85 15.31
CA ARG A 99 -28.24 8.23 15.16
C ARG A 99 -27.04 8.33 14.21
N GLN A 100 -26.09 7.42 14.30
CA GLN A 100 -24.95 7.35 13.37
C GLN A 100 -25.42 7.04 11.94
N ALA A 101 -26.35 6.09 11.76
CA ALA A 101 -26.92 5.79 10.44
C ALA A 101 -27.62 7.01 9.82
N LYS A 102 -28.40 7.77 10.61
CA LYS A 102 -29.03 9.03 10.15
C LYS A 102 -28.00 10.10 9.77
N GLU A 103 -26.90 10.20 10.53
CA GLU A 103 -25.81 11.13 10.22
C GLU A 103 -25.07 10.72 8.93
N ASP A 104 -24.81 9.44 8.73
CA ASP A 104 -24.17 8.91 7.54
C ASP A 104 -25.06 9.05 6.30
N GLU A 105 -26.38 8.87 6.43
CA GLU A 105 -27.34 9.21 5.38
C GLU A 105 -27.37 10.70 5.06
N ALA A 106 -27.29 11.57 6.07
CA ALA A 106 -27.22 13.01 5.83
C ALA A 106 -25.91 13.41 5.12
N ARG A 107 -24.79 12.79 5.51
CA ARG A 107 -23.49 12.97 4.85
C ARG A 107 -23.52 12.46 3.41
N SER A 108 -24.09 11.29 3.16
CA SER A 108 -24.18 10.72 1.81
C SER A 108 -25.06 11.59 0.90
N ARG A 109 -26.19 12.12 1.41
CA ARG A 109 -27.03 13.09 0.67
C ARG A 109 -26.28 14.37 0.35
N GLN A 110 -25.47 14.88 1.27
CA GLN A 110 -24.66 16.08 1.03
C GLN A 110 -23.57 15.82 -0.01
N ILE A 111 -22.92 14.66 0.04
CA ILE A 111 -21.92 14.25 -0.95
C ILE A 111 -22.59 14.12 -2.33
N ALA A 112 -23.73 13.44 -2.43
CA ALA A 112 -24.46 13.29 -3.69
C ALA A 112 -24.92 14.64 -4.27
N LYS A 113 -25.32 15.60 -3.41
CA LYS A 113 -25.65 16.98 -3.84
C LYS A 113 -24.42 17.71 -4.38
N ASN A 114 -23.28 17.60 -3.70
CA ASN A 114 -22.02 18.20 -4.14
C ASN A 114 -21.53 17.56 -5.45
N GLU A 115 -21.60 16.24 -5.57
CA GLU A 115 -21.24 15.50 -6.79
C GLU A 115 -22.12 15.93 -7.98
N ARG A 116 -23.42 16.12 -7.74
CA ARG A 116 -24.33 16.66 -8.76
C ARG A 116 -24.04 18.11 -9.11
N ALA A 117 -23.51 18.92 -8.19
CA ALA A 117 -23.06 20.28 -8.48
C ALA A 117 -21.79 20.26 -9.35
N MET A 118 -20.79 19.45 -8.99
CA MET A 118 -19.56 19.27 -9.78
C MET A 118 -19.85 18.82 -11.21
N ARG A 119 -20.74 17.83 -11.41
CA ARG A 119 -21.12 17.40 -12.76
C ARG A 119 -21.75 18.52 -13.60
N ARG A 120 -22.55 19.39 -12.99
CA ARG A 120 -23.14 20.54 -13.69
C ARG A 120 -22.08 21.59 -14.05
N GLU A 121 -21.12 21.84 -13.16
CA GLU A 121 -19.99 22.73 -13.44
C GLU A 121 -19.15 22.21 -14.60
N GLU A 122 -18.83 20.90 -14.62
CA GLU A 122 -18.13 20.24 -15.72
C GLU A 122 -18.92 20.32 -17.06
N GLU A 123 -20.25 20.14 -17.02
CA GLU A 123 -21.10 20.30 -18.21
C GLU A 123 -21.10 21.74 -18.73
N VAL A 124 -21.16 22.74 -17.85
CA VAL A 124 -21.07 24.16 -18.23
C VAL A 124 -19.70 24.48 -18.81
N GLU A 125 -18.62 23.96 -18.24
CA GLU A 125 -17.27 24.14 -18.79
C GLU A 125 -17.13 23.49 -20.18
N ARG A 126 -17.69 22.30 -20.38
CA ARG A 126 -17.73 21.66 -21.71
C ARG A 126 -18.51 22.49 -22.73
N ILE A 127 -19.66 23.04 -22.34
CA ILE A 127 -20.46 23.91 -23.21
C ILE A 127 -19.67 25.17 -23.55
N ARG A 128 -19.04 25.85 -22.57
CA ARG A 128 -18.20 27.03 -22.83
C ARG A 128 -17.02 26.72 -23.74
N ALA A 129 -16.36 25.57 -23.56
CA ALA A 129 -15.28 25.16 -24.45
C ALA A 129 -15.79 24.87 -25.88
N ALA A 130 -16.99 24.31 -26.02
CA ALA A 130 -17.63 24.12 -27.32
C ALA A 130 -18.01 25.45 -27.97
N GLU A 131 -18.53 26.42 -27.20
CA GLU A 131 -18.83 27.77 -27.65
C GLU A 131 -17.57 28.52 -28.09
N GLN A 132 -16.48 28.43 -27.34
CA GLN A 132 -15.18 29.00 -27.72
C GLN A 132 -14.68 28.38 -29.03
N LYS A 133 -14.70 27.05 -29.15
CA LYS A 133 -14.33 26.37 -30.41
C LYS A 133 -15.21 26.79 -31.58
N LEU A 134 -16.50 27.02 -31.35
CA LEU A 134 -17.42 27.48 -32.38
C LEU A 134 -17.10 28.92 -32.79
N LYS A 135 -16.78 29.78 -31.81
CA LYS A 135 -16.36 31.16 -32.04
C LYS A 135 -15.02 31.24 -32.78
N ASP A 136 -14.03 30.46 -32.38
CA ASP A 136 -12.74 30.37 -33.07
C ASP A 136 -12.91 29.89 -34.51
N LYS A 137 -13.83 28.93 -34.73
CA LYS A 137 -14.18 28.47 -36.07
C LYS A 137 -14.88 29.56 -36.89
N SER A 138 -15.85 30.29 -36.32
CA SER A 138 -16.50 31.39 -37.05
C SER A 138 -15.50 32.50 -37.38
N GLU A 139 -14.63 32.88 -36.43
CA GLU A 139 -13.57 33.86 -36.67
C GLU A 139 -12.54 33.38 -37.71
N LEU A 140 -12.31 32.07 -37.83
CA LEU A 140 -11.49 31.51 -38.90
C LEU A 140 -12.20 31.61 -40.24
N TYR A 141 -13.50 31.28 -40.32
CA TYR A 141 -14.29 31.44 -41.54
C TYR A 141 -14.36 32.91 -41.98
N ASP A 142 -14.56 33.84 -41.05
CA ASP A 142 -14.56 35.28 -41.34
C ASP A 142 -13.19 35.73 -41.87
N ARG A 143 -12.09 35.30 -41.24
CA ARG A 143 -10.72 35.59 -41.73
C ARG A 143 -10.42 34.97 -43.09
N MET A 144 -10.96 33.78 -43.39
CA MET A 144 -10.85 33.17 -44.72
C MET A 144 -11.68 33.93 -45.75
N GLN A 145 -12.87 34.40 -45.38
CA GLN A 145 -13.73 35.21 -46.24
C GLN A 145 -13.14 36.59 -46.52
N GLU A 146 -12.44 37.18 -45.55
CA GLU A 146 -11.69 38.42 -45.68
C GLU A 146 -10.37 38.26 -46.47
N GLY A 147 -9.99 37.03 -46.85
CA GLY A 147 -8.79 36.75 -47.62
C GLY A 147 -7.47 36.92 -46.84
N ALA A 148 -7.54 36.98 -45.50
CA ALA A 148 -6.37 37.19 -44.62
C ALA A 148 -5.58 35.90 -44.31
N VAL A 149 -6.08 34.74 -44.71
CA VAL A 149 -5.36 33.46 -44.58
C VAL A 149 -4.51 33.25 -45.82
N ASN A 150 -3.30 33.81 -45.80
CA ASN A 150 -2.25 33.43 -46.73
C ASN A 150 -1.92 31.94 -46.50
N LEU A 151 -2.39 31.07 -47.39
CA LEU A 151 -2.00 29.65 -47.47
C LEU A 151 -0.54 29.46 -47.96
N SER A 152 0.21 30.54 -48.09
CA SER A 152 1.62 30.51 -48.46
C SER A 152 2.49 30.41 -47.20
N ASN A 153 2.72 29.19 -46.73
CA ASN A 153 4.00 28.91 -46.09
C ASN A 153 5.03 28.85 -47.22
N SER A 154 5.87 29.88 -47.32
CA SER A 154 7.12 29.80 -48.06
C SER A 154 8.01 28.76 -47.39
N GLU A 155 8.72 27.96 -48.20
CA GLU A 155 9.66 26.89 -47.82
C GLU A 155 9.01 25.51 -47.62
N ASP A 156 9.00 24.71 -48.71
CA ASP A 156 9.19 23.25 -48.80
C ASP A 156 8.84 22.33 -47.61
N SER A 157 7.79 22.62 -46.83
CA SER A 157 7.25 21.65 -45.88
C SER A 157 6.28 20.72 -46.61
N SER A 158 6.65 19.45 -46.68
CA SER A 158 5.79 18.36 -47.12
C SER A 158 4.40 18.49 -46.50
N PHE A 159 3.37 18.42 -47.35
CA PHE A 159 1.97 18.43 -46.91
C PHE A 159 1.73 17.39 -45.81
N ASP A 160 1.33 17.84 -44.62
CA ASP A 160 0.84 16.96 -43.56
C ASP A 160 -0.52 16.42 -43.99
N PHE A 161 -0.54 15.17 -44.46
CA PHE A 161 -1.79 14.47 -44.67
C PHE A 161 -2.44 14.22 -43.31
N LEU A 162 -3.77 14.37 -43.22
CA LEU A 162 -4.55 14.07 -42.01
C LEU A 162 -4.35 12.62 -41.52
N VAL A 163 -3.81 11.74 -42.38
CA VAL A 163 -3.36 10.39 -42.05
C VAL A 163 -2.05 10.09 -42.79
N ASP A 164 -0.92 10.27 -42.12
CA ASP A 164 0.37 9.78 -42.60
C ASP A 164 0.48 8.27 -42.41
N PHE A 165 0.26 7.48 -43.47
CA PHE A 165 0.43 6.02 -43.46
C PHE A 165 1.87 5.58 -43.10
N GLY A 166 2.84 6.48 -43.22
CA GLY A 166 4.24 6.25 -42.82
C GLY A 166 4.51 6.44 -41.33
N THR A 167 3.68 7.17 -40.57
CA THR A 167 3.94 7.45 -39.14
C THR A 167 3.88 6.20 -38.29
N LYS A 168 2.92 5.31 -38.53
CA LYS A 168 2.83 4.05 -37.79
C LYS A 168 4.03 3.15 -38.05
N ARG A 169 4.52 3.12 -39.29
CA ARG A 169 5.71 2.34 -39.66
C ARG A 169 6.99 2.94 -39.06
N ARG A 170 7.16 4.27 -39.12
CA ARG A 170 8.26 4.99 -38.46
C ARG A 170 8.25 4.77 -36.95
N LYS A 171 7.10 4.89 -36.28
CA LYS A 171 6.97 4.59 -34.84
C LYS A 171 7.35 3.15 -34.51
N ILE A 172 6.90 2.17 -35.30
CA ILE A 172 7.27 0.76 -35.08
C ILE A 172 8.78 0.55 -35.29
N ASP A 173 9.37 1.19 -36.30
CA ASP A 173 10.81 1.06 -36.58
C ASP A 173 11.66 1.80 -35.53
N GLU A 174 11.17 2.94 -35.00
CA GLU A 174 11.75 3.66 -33.85
C GLU A 174 11.65 2.85 -32.56
N ASP A 175 10.47 2.30 -32.24
CA ASP A 175 10.26 1.43 -31.07
C ASP A 175 11.17 0.20 -31.14
N ARG A 176 11.29 -0.42 -32.33
CA ARG A 176 12.20 -1.56 -32.56
C ARG A 176 13.68 -1.16 -32.46
N ALA A 177 14.03 0.07 -32.84
CA ALA A 177 15.39 0.58 -32.66
C ALA A 177 15.70 0.82 -31.17
N ILE A 178 14.76 1.41 -30.43
CA ILE A 178 14.86 1.62 -28.98
C ILE A 178 14.95 0.28 -28.24
N GLU A 179 14.16 -0.73 -28.63
CA GLU A 179 14.26 -2.08 -28.06
C GLU A 179 15.61 -2.73 -28.37
N ARG A 180 16.13 -2.59 -29.60
CA ARG A 180 17.47 -3.08 -29.95
C ARG A 180 18.57 -2.38 -29.17
N ASP A 181 18.45 -1.08 -28.95
CA ASP A 181 19.43 -0.31 -28.17
C ASP A 181 19.36 -0.69 -26.69
N ARG A 182 18.16 -0.90 -26.13
CA ARG A 182 18.00 -1.47 -24.77
C ARG A 182 18.58 -2.87 -24.66
N PHE A 183 18.37 -3.72 -25.68
CA PHE A 183 18.91 -5.08 -25.69
C PHE A 183 20.45 -5.06 -25.80
N ARG A 184 21.02 -4.21 -26.65
CA ARG A 184 22.47 -3.98 -26.72
C ARG A 184 23.02 -3.42 -25.41
N GLU A 185 22.33 -2.51 -24.76
CA GLU A 185 22.73 -2.00 -23.45
C GLU A 185 22.67 -3.09 -22.37
N GLN A 186 21.71 -4.02 -22.44
CA GLN A 186 21.67 -5.20 -21.57
C GLN A 186 22.80 -6.20 -21.89
N GLU A 187 23.11 -6.44 -23.16
CA GLU A 187 24.21 -7.32 -23.57
C GLU A 187 25.60 -6.73 -23.25
N THR A 188 25.75 -5.40 -23.35
CA THR A 188 27.00 -4.71 -23.00
C THR A 188 27.13 -4.42 -21.50
N ALA A 189 26.02 -4.38 -20.76
CA ALA A 189 26.01 -4.33 -19.30
C ALA A 189 26.07 -5.74 -18.67
N ALA A 190 25.87 -6.81 -19.43
CA ALA A 190 26.19 -8.16 -18.99
C ALA A 190 27.71 -8.23 -18.82
N PRO A 191 28.22 -8.57 -17.62
CA PRO A 191 29.64 -8.65 -17.39
C PRO A 191 30.19 -9.77 -18.27
N VAL A 192 30.90 -9.40 -19.35
CA VAL A 192 31.77 -10.31 -20.09
C VAL A 192 32.99 -10.58 -19.19
N GLY A 193 32.76 -11.38 -18.15
CA GLY A 193 33.71 -11.61 -17.07
C GLY A 193 33.14 -12.58 -16.05
N PHE A 194 33.44 -13.86 -16.25
CA PHE A 194 33.45 -14.92 -15.22
C PHE A 194 32.25 -14.97 -14.25
N GLY A 195 31.17 -15.65 -14.66
CA GLY A 195 30.28 -16.36 -13.73
C GLY A 195 29.18 -15.58 -13.03
N TRP A 196 29.01 -14.28 -13.26
CA TRP A 196 27.86 -13.54 -12.73
C TRP A 196 26.78 -13.46 -13.81
N GLY A 197 25.85 -14.40 -13.80
CA GLY A 197 24.67 -14.37 -14.68
C GLY A 197 23.82 -13.12 -14.44
N PRO A 198 22.99 -12.70 -15.41
CA PRO A 198 22.04 -11.62 -15.21
C PRO A 198 21.18 -11.95 -13.98
N VAL A 199 21.12 -11.03 -13.01
CA VAL A 199 20.26 -11.18 -11.83
C VAL A 199 18.85 -11.41 -12.32
N PRO A 200 18.23 -12.59 -12.07
CA PRO A 200 16.89 -12.86 -12.55
C PRO A 200 15.94 -11.80 -12.02
N GLU A 201 15.40 -10.96 -12.91
CA GLU A 201 14.24 -10.15 -12.56
C GLU A 201 13.13 -11.14 -12.25
N HIS A 202 12.71 -11.19 -10.98
CA HIS A 202 11.67 -12.10 -10.52
C HIS A 202 10.35 -11.67 -11.17
N TYR A 203 10.11 -12.11 -12.40
CA TYR A 203 8.87 -11.87 -13.11
C TYR A 203 7.86 -12.95 -12.74
N HIS A 204 7.16 -12.74 -11.63
CA HIS A 204 5.96 -13.50 -11.33
C HIS A 204 4.75 -12.70 -11.83
N HIS A 205 4.05 -13.25 -12.81
CA HIS A 205 2.84 -12.68 -13.43
C HIS A 205 1.66 -12.55 -12.43
N SER A 206 1.80 -13.09 -11.23
CA SER A 206 0.85 -13.00 -10.11
C SER A 206 1.32 -12.09 -8.97
N GLU A 207 2.58 -11.64 -8.97
CA GLU A 207 3.09 -10.69 -7.98
C GLU A 207 2.91 -9.27 -8.52
N GLU A 208 2.36 -8.38 -7.68
CA GLU A 208 2.36 -6.94 -7.99
C GLU A 208 3.82 -6.51 -8.20
N GLN A 209 4.12 -5.96 -9.38
CA GLN A 209 5.44 -5.46 -9.70
C GLN A 209 5.87 -4.49 -8.59
N ARG A 210 6.94 -4.83 -7.87
CA ARG A 210 7.51 -3.94 -6.87
C ARG A 210 7.91 -2.65 -7.59
N VAL A 211 7.14 -1.58 -7.37
CA VAL A 211 7.50 -0.25 -7.87
C VAL A 211 8.65 0.22 -7.01
N TYR A 212 9.87 -0.02 -7.49
CA TYR A 212 11.04 0.50 -6.83
C TYR A 212 11.03 2.04 -6.90
N GLY A 213 11.36 2.69 -5.78
CA GLY A 213 11.44 4.15 -5.72
C GLY A 213 12.53 4.71 -6.64
N THR A 214 12.57 6.03 -6.77
CA THR A 214 13.52 6.76 -7.63
C THR A 214 14.98 6.36 -7.39
N SER A 215 15.34 5.94 -6.18
CA SER A 215 16.70 5.53 -5.81
C SER A 215 17.16 4.18 -6.38
N HIS A 216 16.30 3.42 -7.06
CA HIS A 216 16.60 2.05 -7.52
C HIS A 216 16.87 1.95 -9.03
N MET A 217 17.40 3.02 -9.63
CA MET A 217 17.77 3.03 -11.04
C MET A 217 19.14 2.37 -11.23
N ARG A 218 19.26 1.48 -12.22
CA ARG A 218 20.56 0.89 -12.60
C ARG A 218 21.38 1.96 -13.32
N LEU A 219 22.55 2.26 -12.79
CA LEU A 219 23.49 3.19 -13.42
C LEU A 219 24.26 2.51 -14.56
N SER A 220 24.47 3.24 -15.64
CA SER A 220 25.27 2.75 -16.76
C SER A 220 26.75 2.54 -16.41
N MET A 221 27.42 1.64 -17.14
CA MET A 221 28.85 1.36 -16.96
C MET A 221 29.75 2.45 -17.55
N ASN A 222 29.26 3.18 -18.56
CA ASN A 222 29.98 4.29 -19.19
C ASN A 222 29.99 5.52 -18.28
N ALA A 223 31.16 6.10 -18.03
CA ALA A 223 31.32 7.21 -17.09
C ALA A 223 30.47 8.46 -17.44
N ASN A 224 30.34 8.79 -18.73
CA ASN A 224 29.55 9.96 -19.15
C ASN A 224 28.04 9.70 -18.96
N LYS A 225 27.52 8.59 -19.50
CA LYS A 225 26.13 8.18 -19.30
C LYS A 225 25.78 8.04 -17.81
N ARG A 226 26.72 7.56 -16.98
CA ARG A 226 26.54 7.44 -15.53
C ARG A 226 26.34 8.81 -14.87
N ARG A 227 27.07 9.83 -15.31
CA ARG A 227 26.90 11.19 -14.77
C ARG A 227 25.52 11.72 -15.11
N ASP A 228 25.08 11.54 -16.36
CA ASP A 228 23.75 11.95 -16.81
C ASP A 228 22.64 11.20 -16.03
N ASP A 229 22.82 9.90 -15.81
CA ASP A 229 21.93 9.06 -15.00
C ASP A 229 21.85 9.57 -13.55
N ILE A 230 22.99 9.92 -12.95
CA ILE A 230 23.06 10.47 -11.58
C ILE A 230 22.40 11.85 -11.51
N GLU A 231 22.65 12.73 -12.48
CA GLU A 231 22.05 14.06 -12.54
C GLU A 231 20.52 13.96 -12.61
N LYS A 232 20.01 13.07 -13.48
CA LYS A 232 18.59 12.78 -13.58
C LYS A 232 17.99 12.27 -12.27
N LEU A 233 18.70 11.42 -11.54
CA LEU A 233 18.27 10.95 -10.21
C LEU A 233 18.18 12.08 -9.20
N LEU A 234 19.18 12.97 -9.18
CA LEU A 234 19.19 14.13 -8.30
C LEU A 234 18.01 15.06 -8.59
N ASP A 235 17.69 15.29 -9.87
CA ASP A 235 16.57 16.13 -10.25
C ASP A 235 15.21 15.50 -9.87
N MET A 236 15.04 14.18 -10.06
CA MET A 236 13.85 13.49 -9.57
C MET A 236 13.72 13.54 -8.05
N SER A 237 14.85 13.47 -7.32
CA SER A 237 14.86 13.64 -5.85
C SER A 237 14.40 15.04 -5.46
N LYS A 238 14.96 16.10 -6.08
CA LYS A 238 14.56 17.48 -5.82
C LYS A 238 13.06 17.71 -6.10
N GLN A 239 12.54 17.12 -7.17
CA GLN A 239 11.11 17.19 -7.49
C GLN A 239 10.27 16.52 -6.42
N THR A 240 10.65 15.32 -5.97
CA THR A 240 9.97 14.59 -4.90
C THR A 240 9.99 15.39 -3.59
N ASP A 241 11.13 15.99 -3.23
CA ASP A 241 11.27 16.82 -2.04
C ASP A 241 10.37 18.07 -2.11
N ALA A 242 10.30 18.71 -3.28
CA ALA A 242 9.40 19.84 -3.50
C ALA A 242 7.92 19.45 -3.36
N GLU A 243 7.52 18.27 -3.86
CA GLU A 243 6.16 17.75 -3.70
C GLU A 243 5.84 17.39 -2.25
N LEU A 244 6.78 16.75 -1.55
CA LEU A 244 6.66 16.45 -0.13
C LEU A 244 6.52 17.72 0.70
N ALA A 245 7.31 18.76 0.39
CA ALA A 245 7.21 20.08 1.02
C ALA A 245 5.83 20.70 0.77
N LYS A 246 5.35 20.73 -0.47
CA LYS A 246 4.00 21.23 -0.82
C LYS A 246 2.90 20.46 -0.08
N ARG A 247 2.99 19.13 -0.02
CA ARG A 247 2.03 18.28 0.70
C ARG A 247 2.05 18.54 2.21
N LYS A 248 3.23 18.74 2.79
CA LYS A 248 3.42 19.09 4.20
C LYS A 248 2.81 20.46 4.51
N GLU A 249 3.01 21.45 3.65
CA GLU A 249 2.39 22.77 3.78
C GLU A 249 0.86 22.73 3.64
N ALA A 250 0.35 21.99 2.65
CA ALA A 250 -1.09 21.80 2.48
C ALA A 250 -1.73 21.13 3.70
N ARG A 251 -1.05 20.13 4.29
CA ARG A 251 -1.48 19.51 5.54
C ARG A 251 -1.48 20.51 6.70
N LYS A 252 -0.41 21.30 6.86
CA LYS A 252 -0.34 22.36 7.89
C LYS A 252 -1.46 23.40 7.73
N LYS A 253 -1.79 23.82 6.50
CA LYS A 253 -2.91 24.73 6.22
C LYS A 253 -4.26 24.12 6.60
N LYS A 254 -4.52 22.87 6.20
CA LYS A 254 -5.75 22.14 6.58
C LYS A 254 -5.89 21.96 8.09
N ASP A 255 -4.79 21.69 8.79
CA ASP A 255 -4.79 21.54 10.24
C ASP A 255 -5.05 22.88 10.94
N LYS A 256 -4.49 24.00 10.43
CA LYS A 256 -4.82 25.36 10.89
C LYS A 256 -6.30 25.68 10.68
N GLU A 257 -6.84 25.47 9.48
CA GLU A 257 -8.26 25.71 9.19
C GLU A 257 -9.19 24.87 10.06
N ARG A 258 -8.88 23.58 10.26
CA ARG A 258 -9.66 22.69 11.14
C ARG A 258 -9.65 23.25 12.57
N ARG A 259 -8.49 23.73 13.03
CA ARG A 259 -8.33 24.31 14.36
C ARG A 259 -9.05 25.64 14.50
N ASP A 260 -9.02 26.51 13.49
CA ASP A 260 -9.75 27.77 13.50
C ASP A 260 -11.27 27.55 13.54
N LYS A 261 -11.78 26.55 12.81
CA LYS A 261 -13.17 26.12 12.89
C LYS A 261 -13.53 25.65 14.31
N LEU A 262 -12.64 24.88 14.95
CA LEU A 262 -12.83 24.43 16.33
C LEU A 262 -12.82 25.60 17.31
N ASN A 263 -11.89 26.54 17.17
CA ASN A 263 -11.82 27.73 18.01
C ASN A 263 -13.07 28.61 17.85
N LYS A 264 -13.59 28.80 16.63
CA LYS A 264 -14.87 29.50 16.40
C LYS A 264 -16.03 28.83 17.13
N MET A 265 -16.10 27.49 17.11
CA MET A 265 -17.13 26.74 17.84
C MET A 265 -16.98 26.87 19.35
N ARG A 266 -15.74 26.89 19.87
CA ARG A 266 -15.46 27.08 21.30
C ARG A 266 -15.88 28.48 21.78
N VAL A 267 -15.50 29.51 21.04
CA VAL A 267 -15.89 30.90 21.32
C VAL A 267 -17.41 31.05 21.30
N ARG A 268 -18.09 30.46 20.30
CA ARG A 268 -19.57 30.46 20.23
C ARG A 268 -20.22 29.81 21.46
N ASN A 269 -19.56 28.82 22.04
CA ASN A 269 -20.02 28.11 23.22
C ASN A 269 -19.49 28.71 24.55
N GLY A 270 -18.84 29.87 24.52
CA GLY A 270 -18.31 30.54 25.71
C GLY A 270 -17.03 29.91 26.30
N LEU A 271 -16.36 29.02 25.57
CA LEU A 271 -15.07 28.44 25.98
C LEU A 271 -13.89 29.20 25.39
N GLU A 272 -12.79 29.24 26.13
CA GLU A 272 -11.54 29.79 25.65
C GLU A 272 -10.99 29.02 24.43
N PRO A 273 -10.37 29.74 23.47
CA PRO A 273 -9.72 29.14 22.31
C PRO A 273 -8.55 28.27 22.76
N LEU A 274 -8.26 27.22 21.98
CA LEU A 274 -7.15 26.34 22.31
C LEU A 274 -5.81 27.09 22.13
N PRO A 275 -4.83 26.93 23.06
CA PRO A 275 -3.51 27.56 22.98
C PRO A 275 -2.71 27.00 21.80
N SER A 276 -2.03 27.87 21.03
CA SER A 276 -1.29 27.47 19.83
C SER A 276 -0.34 26.30 20.13
N PRO A 277 -0.22 25.30 19.22
CA PRO A 277 0.73 24.22 19.43
C PRO A 277 2.14 24.81 19.60
N PRO A 278 2.95 24.26 20.53
CA PRO A 278 4.32 24.73 20.72
C PRO A 278 5.07 24.61 19.38
N PRO A 279 5.96 25.58 19.06
CA PRO A 279 6.78 25.49 17.87
C PRO A 279 7.54 24.17 17.93
N THR A 280 7.46 23.38 16.85
CA THR A 280 8.27 22.17 16.74
C THR A 280 9.73 22.61 16.84
N PRO A 281 10.53 22.07 17.77
CA PRO A 281 11.94 22.43 17.86
C PRO A 281 12.59 22.23 16.49
N PRO A 282 13.51 23.13 16.08
CA PRO A 282 14.24 22.94 14.84
C PRO A 282 14.89 21.55 14.87
N PRO A 283 14.91 20.83 13.74
CA PRO A 283 15.65 19.58 13.67
C PRO A 283 17.08 19.84 14.15
N PRO A 284 17.66 18.93 14.97
CA PRO A 284 19.03 19.10 15.43
C PRO A 284 19.94 19.26 14.21
N GLU A 285 20.79 20.29 14.22
CA GLU A 285 21.83 20.47 13.22
C GLU A 285 22.83 19.35 13.41
N ILE A 286 22.75 18.32 12.57
CA ILE A 286 23.68 17.19 12.59
C ILE A 286 24.96 17.69 11.91
N ASP A 287 26.05 17.76 12.66
CA ASP A 287 27.36 18.07 12.13
C ASP A 287 27.88 16.88 11.30
N LEU A 288 27.68 16.96 9.98
CA LEU A 288 28.02 15.89 9.03
C LEU A 288 29.53 15.65 8.95
N ASP A 289 30.34 16.67 9.26
CA ASP A 289 31.80 16.60 9.21
C ASP A 289 32.39 15.85 10.43
N SER A 290 31.58 15.65 11.47
CA SER A 290 31.93 14.82 12.63
C SER A 290 31.77 13.31 12.39
N ILE A 291 31.17 12.91 11.25
CA ILE A 291 31.01 11.51 10.89
C ILE A 291 32.34 11.04 10.27
N PRO A 292 33.08 10.12 10.91
CA PRO A 292 34.36 9.67 10.38
C PRO A 292 34.17 9.03 9.02
N LEU A 293 35.08 9.36 8.09
CA LEU A 293 35.11 8.74 6.77
C LEU A 293 35.39 7.23 6.91
N PRO A 294 34.79 6.38 6.06
CA PRO A 294 35.02 4.95 6.12
C PRO A 294 36.51 4.64 5.93
N GLY A 295 37.13 4.01 6.94
CA GLY A 295 38.55 3.63 6.95
C GLY A 295 39.46 4.45 7.87
N GLN A 296 38.98 5.54 8.48
CA GLN A 296 39.71 6.18 9.59
C GLN A 296 39.51 5.35 10.86
N LYS A 297 40.62 4.86 11.44
CA LYS A 297 40.60 4.18 12.74
C LYS A 297 40.24 5.22 13.80
N GLU A 298 38.99 5.19 14.27
CA GLU A 298 38.57 5.97 15.44
C GLU A 298 39.53 5.66 16.60
N THR A 299 39.96 6.69 17.31
CA THR A 299 40.77 6.46 18.51
C THR A 299 39.92 5.73 19.57
N PRO A 300 40.49 4.88 20.43
CA PRO A 300 39.74 4.16 21.46
C PRO A 300 38.90 5.09 22.34
N GLU A 301 39.39 6.30 22.62
CA GLU A 301 38.69 7.33 23.40
C GLU A 301 37.46 7.89 22.68
N GLU A 302 37.53 8.10 21.37
CA GLU A 302 36.39 8.57 20.55
C GLU A 302 35.31 7.50 20.42
N ARG A 303 35.70 6.24 20.24
CA ARG A 303 34.78 5.09 20.27
C ARG A 303 34.05 5.00 21.59
N HIS A 304 34.80 5.09 22.69
CA HIS A 304 34.24 5.05 24.03
C HIS A 304 33.31 6.22 24.30
N ALA A 305 33.68 7.44 23.88
CA ALA A 305 32.85 8.63 24.01
C ALA A 305 31.54 8.51 23.19
N ARG A 306 31.58 7.94 21.98
CA ARG A 306 30.39 7.67 21.17
C ARG A 306 29.46 6.66 21.83
N LEU A 307 30.03 5.59 22.36
CA LEU A 307 29.26 4.52 23.01
C LEU A 307 28.59 5.01 24.29
N MET A 308 29.26 5.91 25.04
CA MET A 308 28.71 6.56 26.24
C MET A 308 27.68 7.65 25.93
N LYS A 309 27.78 8.31 24.77
CA LYS A 309 26.83 9.33 24.28
C LYS A 309 25.60 8.75 23.57
N SER A 310 25.41 7.43 23.57
CA SER A 310 24.19 6.82 23.03
C SER A 310 22.98 7.20 23.89
N ASP A 311 22.11 8.06 23.35
CA ASP A 311 20.87 8.50 24.00
C ASP A 311 19.80 7.39 24.09
N ARG A 312 20.08 6.20 23.54
CA ARG A 312 19.11 5.11 23.45
C ARG A 312 19.09 4.28 24.73
N GLU A 313 17.89 4.06 25.27
CA GLU A 313 17.72 3.51 26.62
C GLU A 313 18.31 2.11 26.82
N TRP A 314 18.42 1.29 25.76
CA TRP A 314 19.01 -0.06 25.83
C TRP A 314 20.53 -0.10 25.59
N ASP A 315 21.14 1.03 25.27
CA ASP A 315 22.59 1.19 25.26
C ASP A 315 23.13 1.75 26.59
N ARG A 316 22.24 2.24 27.48
CA ARG A 316 22.61 2.61 28.85
C ARG A 316 23.15 1.39 29.59
N GLY A 317 24.45 1.41 29.90
CA GLY A 317 25.17 0.33 30.60
C GLY A 317 26.06 -0.54 29.71
N LYS A 318 25.92 -0.49 28.38
CA LYS A 318 26.82 -1.23 27.49
C LYS A 318 28.25 -0.71 27.51
N GLY A 319 28.43 0.61 27.69
CA GLY A 319 29.74 1.21 27.80
C GLY A 319 30.61 0.62 28.92
N LEU A 320 30.03 0.31 30.09
CA LEU A 320 30.76 -0.30 31.20
C LEU A 320 31.18 -1.74 30.91
N TYR A 321 30.29 -2.52 30.28
CA TYR A 321 30.57 -3.91 29.90
C TYR A 321 31.64 -4.00 28.81
N THR A 322 31.59 -3.11 27.81
CA THR A 322 32.62 -3.06 26.76
C THR A 322 33.97 -2.60 27.30
N THR A 323 34.01 -1.62 28.21
CA THR A 323 35.28 -1.21 28.84
C THR A 323 35.92 -2.31 29.66
N TRP A 324 35.13 -3.14 30.35
CA TRP A 324 35.67 -4.25 31.13
C TRP A 324 36.28 -5.32 30.22
N ILE A 325 35.63 -5.63 29.09
CA ILE A 325 36.16 -6.59 28.10
C ILE A 325 37.43 -6.05 27.43
N GLU A 326 37.47 -4.77 27.07
CA GLU A 326 38.66 -4.13 26.50
C GLU A 326 39.81 -4.10 27.52
N LYS A 327 39.52 -3.77 28.78
CA LYS A 327 40.50 -3.83 29.88
C LYS A 327 41.03 -5.25 30.11
N GLU A 328 40.19 -6.27 30.12
CA GLU A 328 40.63 -7.69 30.19
C GLU A 328 41.41 -8.16 28.94
N ARG A 329 41.28 -7.46 27.81
CA ARG A 329 42.05 -7.73 26.60
C ARG A 329 43.43 -7.08 26.65
N ASP A 330 43.51 -5.87 27.19
CA ASP A 330 44.76 -5.12 27.31
C ASP A 330 45.61 -5.60 28.51
N GLU A 331 44.99 -6.15 29.56
CA GLU A 331 45.70 -6.76 30.70
C GLU A 331 46.20 -8.20 30.42
N ARG A 332 45.80 -8.81 29.29
CA ARG A 332 46.31 -10.13 28.89
C ARG A 332 47.72 -10.02 28.34
N GLU A 333 48.58 -10.98 28.71
CA GLU A 333 49.95 -11.08 28.19
C GLU A 333 49.94 -11.06 26.65
N ASP A 334 50.85 -10.29 26.04
CA ASP A 334 50.92 -10.07 24.60
C ASP A 334 50.98 -11.38 23.78
N GLU A 335 51.46 -12.48 24.37
CA GLU A 335 51.48 -13.83 23.76
C GLU A 335 50.08 -14.46 23.60
N PHE A 336 49.09 -14.04 24.39
CA PHE A 336 47.71 -14.54 24.35
C PHE A 336 46.70 -13.52 23.81
N ARG A 337 47.18 -12.35 23.37
CA ARG A 337 46.34 -11.36 22.68
C ARG A 337 46.03 -11.88 21.26
N PRO A 338 44.75 -11.95 20.85
CA PRO A 338 44.41 -12.31 19.48
C PRO A 338 45.05 -11.30 18.50
N PRO A 339 45.59 -11.75 17.36
CA PRO A 339 46.25 -10.87 16.39
C PRO A 339 45.35 -9.70 16.00
N ASP A 340 45.92 -8.49 15.91
CA ASP A 340 45.17 -7.26 15.60
C ASP A 340 44.42 -7.33 14.25
N SER A 341 44.79 -8.26 13.36
CA SER A 341 44.11 -8.54 12.09
C SER A 341 42.70 -9.12 12.24
N TYR A 342 42.35 -9.70 13.40
CA TYR A 342 41.02 -10.27 13.65
C TYR A 342 39.92 -9.21 13.82
N PHE A 343 40.30 -7.96 14.07
CA PHE A 343 39.38 -6.87 14.41
C PHE A 343 39.33 -5.78 13.32
N GLN A 344 39.77 -6.13 12.11
CA GLN A 344 39.86 -5.23 10.96
C GLN A 344 38.54 -5.06 10.21
#